data_AF-A0A7L5BFY6-F1
#
_entry.id   AF-A0A7L5BFY6-F1
#
_cell.length_a   1.000
_cell.length_b   1.000
_cell.length_c   1.000
_cell.angle_alpha   90.00
_cell.angle_beta   90.00
_cell.angle_gamma   90.00
#
_symmetry.space_group_name_H-M   'P 1'
#
loop_
_entity.id
_entity.type
_entity.pdbx_description
1 polymer ?
#
loop_
_entity_poly.entity_id
_entity_poly.type
_entity_poly.pdbx_seq_one_letter_code
_entity_poly.pdbx_strand_id
1 'polypeptide(L)' 'MAKTPLNRKSYRYSGPVTPLEADGTTRMLFPGTSYADLPEDNDTVKNLIARKLLIVETGKDDAAPADASAEGA' A
#
# COMPACT_ATOMS: atom_id res chain seq x y z
N MET A 1 6.52 -9.80 29.82
CA MET A 1 6.61 -8.58 28.99
C MET A 1 5.78 -8.82 27.74
N ALA A 2 4.69 -8.08 27.57
CA ALA A 2 3.77 -8.27 26.45
C ALA A 2 4.51 -7.94 25.14
N LYS A 3 4.67 -8.93 24.26
CA LYS A 3 5.01 -8.70 22.86
C LYS A 3 3.81 -7.97 22.26
N THR A 4 3.85 -6.65 22.23
CA THR A 4 2.86 -5.85 21.51
C THR A 4 2.88 -6.35 20.08
N PRO A 5 1.78 -6.90 19.53
CA PRO A 5 1.68 -7.08 18.10
C PRO A 5 1.65 -5.66 17.55
N LEU A 6 2.82 -5.13 17.17
CA LEU A 6 2.83 -4.03 16.21
C LEU A 6 2.17 -4.64 14.98
N ASN A 7 0.89 -4.33 14.79
CA ASN A 7 0.14 -4.55 13.57
C ASN A 7 0.85 -3.75 12.46
N ARG A 8 2.02 -4.22 12.02
CA ARG A 8 2.74 -3.68 10.87
C ARG A 8 1.94 -4.11 9.66
N LYS A 9 0.97 -3.28 9.29
CA LYS A 9 0.25 -3.40 8.02
C LYS A 9 1.30 -3.26 6.93
N SER A 10 1.40 -4.31 6.12
CA SER A 10 2.21 -4.27 4.92
C SER A 10 1.37 -3.70 3.79
N TYR A 11 1.95 -2.81 2.98
CA TYR A 11 1.29 -2.20 1.85
C TYR A 11 2.05 -2.56 0.58
N ARG A 12 1.36 -3.19 -0.38
CA ARG A 12 1.90 -3.44 -1.71
C ARG A 12 1.65 -2.24 -2.60
N TYR A 13 2.72 -1.73 -3.20
CA TYR A 13 2.64 -0.61 -4.12
C TYR A 13 2.29 -1.10 -5.54
N SER A 14 1.25 -0.54 -6.16
CA SER A 14 0.74 -0.93 -7.48
C SER A 14 0.92 0.14 -8.56
N GLY A 15 1.49 1.30 -8.22
CA GLY A 15 1.70 2.42 -9.15
C GLY A 15 3.04 2.39 -9.91
N PRO A 16 3.34 3.45 -10.69
CA PRO A 16 4.65 3.64 -11.33
C PRO A 16 5.72 4.00 -10.30
N VAL A 17 7.01 3.85 -10.64
CA VAL A 17 8.11 4.23 -9.74
C VAL A 17 7.92 5.66 -9.21
N THR A 18 7.72 5.79 -7.90
CA THR A 18 7.28 7.07 -7.27
C THR A 18 8.16 7.41 -6.08
N PRO A 19 8.74 8.63 -6.02
CA PRO A 19 9.42 9.10 -4.83
C PRO A 19 8.39 9.34 -3.71
N LEU A 20 8.66 8.78 -2.54
CA LEU A 20 7.90 9.01 -1.32
C LEU A 20 8.79 9.72 -0.31
N GLU A 21 8.36 10.90 0.11
CA GLU A 21 8.98 11.64 1.21
C GLU A 21 8.11 11.48 2.45
N ALA A 22 8.63 10.76 3.44
CA ALA A 22 7.90 10.51 4.67
C ALA A 22 8.82 10.57 5.88
N ASP A 23 8.40 11.32 6.91
CA ASP A 23 9.14 11.50 8.17
C ASP A 23 10.61 11.92 7.95
N GLY A 24 10.85 12.82 7.00
CA GLY A 24 12.20 13.30 6.65
C GLY A 24 13.08 12.27 5.95
N THR A 25 12.53 11.12 5.56
CA THR A 25 13.20 10.10 4.77
C THR A 25 12.62 10.03 3.38
N THR A 26 13.46 10.22 2.37
CA THR A 26 13.10 9.97 0.97
C THR A 26 13.32 8.50 0.63
N ARG A 27 12.31 7.83 0.08
CA ARG A 27 12.43 6.47 -0.46
C ARG A 27 11.74 6.35 -1.81
N MET A 28 12.23 5.44 -2.66
CA MET A 28 11.58 5.14 -3.92
C MET A 28 10.60 3.97 -3.76
N LEU A 29 9.35 4.19 -4.14
CA LEU A 29 8.34 3.14 -4.24
C LEU A 29 8.44 2.47 -5.61
N PHE A 30 8.54 1.15 -5.62
CA PHE A 30 8.64 0.34 -6.84
C PHE A 30 7.39 -0.51 -7.03
N PRO A 31 6.87 -0.63 -8.26
CA PRO A 31 5.69 -1.43 -8.55
C PRO A 31 5.86 -2.87 -8.07
N GLY A 32 4.81 -3.42 -7.47
CA GLY A 32 4.79 -4.78 -6.94
C GLY A 32 5.56 -4.98 -5.63
N THR A 33 6.24 -3.95 -5.11
CA THR A 33 7.01 -4.06 -3.86
C THR A 33 6.14 -3.80 -2.64
N SER A 34 6.34 -4.59 -1.61
CA SER A 34 5.63 -4.48 -0.33
C SER A 34 6.44 -3.70 0.70
N TYR A 35 5.79 -2.77 1.39
CA TYR A 35 6.38 -1.89 2.38
C TYR A 35 5.61 -2.01 3.70
N ALA A 36 6.29 -2.48 4.75
CA ALA A 36 5.69 -2.69 6.08
C ALA A 36 5.86 -1.51 7.05
N ASP A 37 6.72 -0.56 6.69
CA ASP A 37 7.10 0.59 7.53
C ASP A 37 6.75 1.90 6.80
N LEU A 38 5.53 2.00 6.26
CA LEU A 38 4.99 3.24 5.71
C LEU A 38 4.19 3.98 6.80
N PRO A 39 4.45 5.28 7.02
CA PRO A 39 3.71 6.06 7.99
C PRO A 39 2.30 6.38 7.45
N GLU A 40 1.29 5.73 8.02
CA GLU A 40 -0.12 5.91 7.64
C GLU A 40 -0.61 7.36 7.87
N ASP A 41 0.03 8.11 8.76
CA ASP A 41 -0.32 9.50 9.04
C ASP A 41 0.16 10.51 8.00
N ASN A 42 1.12 10.13 7.14
CA ASN A 42 1.66 11.00 6.11
C ASN A 42 0.63 11.26 4.99
N ASP A 43 0.45 12.53 4.61
CA ASP A 43 -0.54 12.92 3.59
C ASP A 43 -0.32 12.25 2.23
N THR A 44 0.95 12.01 1.86
CA THR A 44 1.29 11.30 0.62
C THR A 44 0.87 9.84 0.70
N VAL A 45 1.17 9.15 1.81
CA VAL A 45 0.77 7.76 2.01
C VAL A 45 -0.76 7.63 2.02
N LYS A 46 -1.48 8.52 2.71
CA LYS A 46 -2.94 8.60 2.69
C LYS A 46 -3.49 8.77 1.28
N ASN A 47 -2.91 9.68 0.48
CA ASN A 47 -3.31 9.90 -0.90
C ASN A 47 -3.05 8.65 -1.77
N LEU A 48 -1.91 7.98 -1.60
CA LEU A 48 -1.60 6.75 -2.32
C LEU A 48 -2.58 5.62 -1.96
N ILE A 49 -2.97 5.48 -0.69
CA ILE A 49 -4.00 4.52 -0.26
C ILE A 49 -5.36 4.89 -0.86
N ALA A 50 -5.77 6.17 -0.77
CA ALA A 50 -7.04 6.64 -1.32
C ALA A 50 -7.14 6.42 -2.84
N ARG A 51 -6.01 6.51 -3.54
CA ARG A 51 -5.88 6.22 -4.98
C ARG A 51 -5.71 4.73 -5.30
N LYS A 52 -5.79 3.85 -4.30
CA LYS A 52 -5.59 2.39 -4.42
C LYS A 52 -4.21 2.01 -5.00
N LEU A 53 -3.22 2.90 -4.83
CA LEU A 53 -1.82 2.67 -5.21
C LEU A 53 -1.04 1.94 -4.12
N LEU A 54 -1.47 2.04 -2.87
CA LEU A 54 -0.98 1.23 -1.75
C LEU A 54 -2.11 0.31 -1.29
N ILE A 55 -1.92 -1.00 -1.47
CA ILE A 55 -2.90 -2.04 -1.17
C ILE A 55 -2.48 -2.74 0.12
N VAL A 56 -3.37 -2.80 1.11
CA VAL A 56 -3.09 -3.46 2.39
C VAL A 56 -2.93 -4.97 2.16
N GLU A 57 -1.78 -5.54 2.51
CA GLU A 57 -1.49 -6.99 2.50
C GLU A 57 -1.69 -7.63 3.88
N THR A 58 -2.67 -7.17 4.66
CA THR A 58 -3.09 -7.91 5.85
C THR A 58 -3.64 -9.25 5.41
N GLY A 59 -3.07 -10.34 5.92
CA GLY A 59 -3.49 -11.71 5.61
C GLY A 59 -4.91 -12.02 6.08
N LYS A 60 -5.91 -11.49 5.37
CA LYS A 60 -7.31 -11.93 5.21
C LYS A 60 -8.12 -10.76 4.67
N ASP A 61 -8.70 -11.00 3.49
CA ASP A 61 -10.02 -10.52 3.07
C ASP A 61 -10.24 -8.99 3.07
N ASP A 62 -9.88 -8.32 1.98
CA ASP A 62 -10.75 -7.24 1.47
C ASP A 62 -10.84 -7.37 -0.06
N ALA A 63 -12.08 -7.52 -0.50
CA ALA A 63 -12.45 -7.89 -1.84
C ALA A 63 -11.96 -6.86 -2.86
N ALA A 64 -11.36 -7.34 -3.95
CA ALA A 64 -11.43 -6.62 -5.20
C ALA A 64 -12.94 -6.45 -5.53
N PRO A 65 -13.47 -5.22 -5.66
CA PRO A 65 -14.68 -5.08 -6.43
C PRO A 65 -14.30 -5.43 -7.88
N ALA A 66 -14.91 -6.49 -8.37
CA ALA A 66 -15.02 -6.74 -9.80
C ALA A 66 -15.55 -5.46 -10.48
N ASP A 67 -14.92 -5.03 -11.57
CA ASP A 67 -15.68 -4.72 -12.79
C ASP A 67 -14.80 -4.63 -14.06
N ALA A 68 -15.23 -5.40 -15.06
CA ALA A 68 -15.19 -5.21 -16.51
C ALA A 68 -13.87 -4.98 -17.29
N SER A 69 -13.50 -6.00 -18.08
CA SER A 69 -13.35 -5.83 -19.54
C SER A 69 -13.72 -7.13 -20.27
N ALA A 70 -14.95 -7.11 -20.79
CA ALA A 70 -15.54 -7.78 -21.93
C ALA A 70 -14.93 -9.10 -22.47
N GLU A 71 -15.77 -10.13 -22.39
CA GLU A 71 -16.04 -11.19 -23.37
C GLU A 71 -15.52 -10.92 -24.80
N GLY A 72 -14.82 -11.91 -25.38
CA GLY A 72 -14.43 -11.88 -26.78
C GLY A 72 -13.55 -13.06 -27.20
N ALA A 73 -14.17 -14.21 -27.50
CA ALA A 73 -13.87 -15.10 -28.64
C ALA A 73 -14.73 -16.37 -28.58
#